data_AF-A0A6P4BQ89-F1
#
_entry.id   AF-A0A6P4BQ89-F1
#
_cell.length_a   1.000
_cell.length_b   1.000
_cell.length_c   1.000
_cell.angle_alpha   90.00
_cell.angle_beta   90.00
_cell.angle_gamma   90.00
#
_symmetry.space_group_name_H-M   'P 1'
#
loop_
_entity.id
_entity.type
_entity.pdbx_description
1 polymer ?
#
loop_
_entity_poly.entity_id
_entity_poly.type
_entity_poly.pdbx_seq_one_letter_code
_entity_poly.pdbx_strand_id
1 'polypeptide(L)'
;MAVLALLILIPVNVSSGTLFFLRKELVVSDIDKLSISNVRPESIRFFFHIGLEYLFTFWTCYMLYMEYDYIASMRLRYLASQRRRAEQFTVVVTNVPHVSGHSISESVDHFFQTNHPDRYLCHQVIL
;
A
#
# COMPACT_ATOMS: atom_id res chain seq x y z
N MET A 1 -2.61 -11.89 -13.53
CA MET A 1 -1.14 -12.04 -13.73
C MET A 1 -0.68 -13.48 -13.79
N ALA A 2 -1.13 -14.38 -12.89
CA ALA A 2 -0.72 -15.79 -12.91
C ALA A 2 -0.92 -16.52 -14.25
N VAL A 3 -2.09 -16.35 -14.91
CA VAL A 3 -2.35 -16.96 -16.24
C VAL A 3 -1.40 -16.41 -17.30
N LEU A 4 -1.15 -15.10 -17.31
CA LEU A 4 -0.21 -14.44 -18.23
C LEU A 4 1.24 -14.91 -17.97
N ALA A 5 1.62 -15.07 -16.70
CA ALA A 5 2.90 -15.63 -16.29
C ALA A 5 3.11 -17.02 -16.87
N LEU A 6 2.13 -17.90 -16.70
CA LEU A 6 2.19 -19.27 -17.20
C LEU A 6 2.25 -19.30 -18.73
N LEU A 7 1.45 -18.49 -19.43
CA LEU A 7 1.45 -18.41 -20.89
C LEU A 7 2.79 -17.94 -21.49
N ILE A 8 3.55 -17.12 -20.78
CA ILE A 8 4.86 -16.63 -21.23
C ILE A 8 5.99 -17.57 -20.79
N LEU A 9 5.99 -18.01 -19.53
CA LEU A 9 7.05 -18.83 -18.96
C LEU A 9 7.09 -20.24 -19.52
N ILE A 10 5.93 -20.87 -19.78
CA ILE A 10 5.87 -22.22 -20.34
C ILE A 10 6.59 -22.31 -21.70
N PRO A 11 6.26 -21.53 -22.75
CA PRO A 11 6.92 -21.64 -24.04
C PRO A 11 8.38 -21.17 -24.03
N VAL A 12 8.73 -20.13 -23.27
CA VAL A 12 10.12 -19.64 -23.13
C VAL A 12 11.03 -20.75 -22.57
N ASN A 13 10.50 -21.54 -21.64
CA ASN A 13 11.25 -22.57 -20.95
C ASN A 13 11.20 -23.96 -21.62
N VAL A 14 10.20 -24.22 -22.47
CA VAL A 14 9.96 -25.52 -23.13
C VAL A 14 10.53 -25.63 -24.56
N SER A 15 10.98 -24.53 -25.16
CA SER A 15 11.38 -24.44 -26.59
C SER A 15 12.59 -25.28 -27.06
N SER A 16 13.24 -26.08 -26.19
CA SER A 16 14.27 -27.04 -26.60
C SER A 16 13.71 -28.47 -26.61
N GLY A 17 12.91 -28.84 -27.62
CA GLY A 17 12.68 -30.24 -28.06
C GLY A 17 12.17 -31.28 -27.04
N THR A 18 11.65 -30.89 -25.88
CA THR A 18 11.38 -31.82 -24.74
C THR A 18 9.88 -32.02 -24.46
N LEU A 19 9.01 -31.81 -25.46
CA LEU A 19 7.55 -31.83 -25.29
C LEU A 19 7.00 -33.18 -24.80
N PHE A 20 7.67 -34.29 -25.10
CA PHE A 20 7.26 -35.64 -24.70
C PHE A 20 7.71 -36.03 -23.27
N PHE A 21 8.85 -35.53 -22.80
CA PHE A 21 9.37 -35.80 -21.45
C PHE A 21 8.70 -34.93 -20.38
N LEU A 22 8.21 -33.74 -20.76
CA LEU A 22 7.57 -32.78 -19.84
C LEU A 22 6.29 -33.29 -19.19
N ARG A 23 5.47 -34.10 -19.89
CA ARG A 23 4.19 -34.58 -19.33
C ARG A 23 4.37 -35.50 -18.12
N LYS A 24 5.52 -36.17 -18.00
CA LYS A 24 5.79 -37.18 -16.96
C LYS A 24 6.51 -36.61 -15.73
N GLU A 25 7.24 -35.50 -15.88
CA GLU A 25 7.97 -34.85 -14.79
C GLU A 25 7.26 -33.63 -14.16
N LEU A 26 6.11 -33.23 -14.72
CA LEU A 26 5.27 -32.09 -14.32
C LEU A 26 4.53 -32.26 -12.97
N VAL A 27 4.85 -33.31 -12.21
CA VAL A 27 4.10 -33.71 -11.01
C VAL A 27 4.97 -33.75 -9.74
N VAL A 28 6.31 -33.62 -9.85
CA VAL A 28 7.21 -33.93 -8.72
C VAL A 28 8.33 -32.88 -8.49
N SER A 29 8.57 -31.88 -9.36
CA SER A 29 9.71 -30.93 -9.22
C SER A 29 9.48 -29.60 -9.97
N ASP A 30 8.42 -28.86 -9.63
CA ASP A 30 7.70 -28.02 -10.61
C ASP A 30 7.98 -26.51 -10.63
N ILE A 31 8.42 -25.86 -9.55
CA ILE A 31 8.58 -24.39 -9.53
C ILE A 31 9.97 -23.95 -10.02
N ASP A 32 11.02 -24.68 -9.63
CA ASP A 32 12.41 -24.36 -10.00
C ASP A 32 12.66 -24.48 -11.51
N LYS A 33 11.83 -25.26 -12.21
CA LYS A 33 11.86 -25.36 -13.67
C LYS A 33 11.37 -24.09 -14.34
N LEU A 34 10.41 -23.35 -13.76
CA LEU A 34 9.84 -22.12 -14.33
C LEU A 34 10.56 -20.84 -13.85
N SER A 35 11.57 -21.01 -13.00
CA SER A 35 12.36 -19.96 -12.37
C SER A 35 13.69 -19.73 -13.10
N ILE A 36 14.36 -18.61 -12.78
CA ILE A 36 15.71 -18.25 -13.26
C ILE A 36 16.72 -19.38 -13.00
N SER A 37 16.49 -20.24 -12.01
CA SER A 37 17.28 -21.44 -11.71
C SER A 37 17.41 -22.43 -12.89
N ASN A 38 16.47 -22.43 -13.84
CA ASN A 38 16.53 -23.27 -15.04
C ASN A 38 17.25 -22.61 -16.22
N VAL A 39 17.73 -21.37 -16.07
CA VAL A 39 18.37 -20.60 -17.13
C VAL A 39 19.90 -20.70 -17.01
N ARG A 40 20.56 -21.18 -18.07
CA ARG A 40 22.04 -21.21 -18.13
C ARG A 40 22.62 -19.79 -18.17
N PRO A 41 23.81 -19.55 -17.58
CA PRO A 41 24.52 -18.28 -17.71
C PRO A 41 24.63 -17.86 -19.20
N GLU A 42 24.48 -16.56 -19.47
CA GLU A 42 24.51 -15.94 -20.82
C GLU A 42 23.32 -16.28 -21.75
N SER A 43 22.24 -16.87 -21.25
CA SER A 43 21.06 -17.15 -22.07
C SER A 43 20.13 -15.93 -22.23
N ILE A 44 19.68 -15.68 -23.46
CA ILE A 44 18.66 -14.68 -23.80
C ILE A 44 17.34 -14.87 -23.03
N ARG A 45 17.09 -16.07 -22.49
CA ARG A 45 15.90 -16.40 -21.68
C ARG A 45 15.81 -15.56 -20.41
N PHE A 46 16.94 -15.16 -19.83
CA PHE A 46 16.97 -14.33 -18.62
C PHE A 46 16.30 -12.96 -18.84
N PHE A 47 16.47 -12.36 -20.02
CA PHE A 47 15.82 -11.09 -20.37
C PHE A 47 14.30 -11.19 -20.45
N PHE A 48 13.75 -12.36 -20.79
CA PHE A 48 12.30 -12.58 -20.74
C PHE A 48 11.76 -12.61 -19.31
N HIS A 49 12.50 -13.19 -18.35
CA HIS A 49 12.12 -13.15 -16.94
C HIS A 49 12.15 -11.72 -16.39
N ILE A 50 13.20 -10.95 -16.69
CA ILE A 50 13.28 -9.53 -16.30
C ILE A 50 12.12 -8.72 -16.91
N GLY A 51 11.86 -8.90 -18.21
CA GLY A 51 10.76 -8.20 -18.89
C GLY A 51 9.40 -8.54 -18.27
N LEU A 52 9.18 -9.80 -17.90
CA LEU A 52 7.97 -10.24 -17.22
C LEU A 52 7.83 -9.62 -15.83
N GLU A 53 8.91 -9.51 -15.07
CA GLU A 53 8.94 -8.86 -13.76
C GLU A 53 8.61 -7.36 -13.84
N TYR A 54 9.19 -6.64 -14.81
CA TYR A 54 8.84 -5.23 -15.05
C TYR A 54 7.37 -5.07 -15.46
N LEU A 55 6.86 -5.94 -16.32
CA LEU A 55 5.45 -5.93 -16.71
C LEU A 55 4.53 -6.15 -15.50
N PHE A 56 4.88 -7.07 -14.61
CA PHE A 56 4.10 -7.37 -13.41
C PHE A 56 4.14 -6.23 -12.42
N THR A 57 5.31 -5.64 -12.22
CA THR A 57 5.49 -4.49 -11.34
C THR A 57 4.70 -3.30 -11.86
N PHE A 58 4.84 -2.98 -13.15
CA PHE A 58 4.10 -1.89 -13.78
C PHE A 58 2.59 -2.09 -13.67
N TRP A 59 2.08 -3.27 -14.00
CA TRP A 59 0.66 -3.58 -13.93
C TRP A 59 0.12 -3.50 -12.49
N THR A 60 0.86 -4.04 -11.53
CA THR A 60 0.50 -4.00 -10.11
C THR A 60 0.44 -2.56 -9.61
N CYS A 61 1.45 -1.75 -9.90
CA CYS A 61 1.48 -0.34 -9.55
C CYS A 61 0.32 0.43 -10.20
N TYR A 62 0.01 0.17 -11.47
CA TYR A 62 -1.11 0.79 -12.16
C TYR A 62 -2.46 0.44 -11.50
N MET A 63 -2.69 -0.85 -11.22
CA MET A 63 -3.91 -1.29 -10.53
C MET A 63 -4.03 -0.68 -9.13
N LEU A 64 -2.94 -0.64 -8.36
CA LEU A 64 -2.91 -0.01 -7.04
C LEU A 64 -3.20 1.48 -7.11
N TYR A 65 -2.67 2.18 -8.12
CA TYR A 65 -2.94 3.60 -8.34
C TYR A 65 -4.43 3.87 -8.59
N MET A 66 -5.04 3.09 -9.49
CA MET A 66 -6.47 3.22 -9.80
C MET A 66 -7.36 2.89 -8.60
N GLU A 67 -7.04 1.83 -7.86
CA GLU A 67 -7.80 1.44 -6.68
C GLU A 67 -7.66 2.48 -5.55
N TYR A 68 -6.45 3.03 -5.37
CA TYR A 68 -6.22 4.07 -4.38
C TYR A 68 -7.06 5.32 -4.67
N ASP A 69 -7.12 5.76 -5.94
CA ASP A 69 -7.95 6.89 -6.34
C ASP A 69 -9.44 6.64 -6.06
N TYR A 70 -9.92 5.42 -6.36
CA TYR A 70 -11.29 5.01 -6.08
C TYR A 70 -11.62 5.04 -4.57
N ILE A 71 -10.76 4.42 -3.74
CA ILE A 71 -10.93 4.40 -2.28
C ILE A 71 -10.86 5.80 -1.69
N ALA A 72 -9.90 6.63 -2.14
CA ALA A 72 -9.77 8.01 -1.68
C ALA A 72 -11.02 8.84 -2.01
N SER A 73 -11.55 8.69 -3.23
CA SER A 73 -12.79 9.32 -3.66
C SER A 73 -14.00 8.87 -2.83
N MET A 74 -14.12 7.57 -2.57
CA MET A 74 -15.18 7.02 -1.71
C MET A 74 -15.06 7.55 -0.28
N ARG A 75 -13.85 7.59 0.28
CA ARG A 75 -13.58 8.13 1.62
C ARG A 75 -13.96 9.61 1.71
N LEU A 76 -13.63 10.41 0.70
CA LEU A 76 -13.98 11.83 0.68
C LEU A 76 -15.50 12.03 0.65
N ARG A 77 -16.21 11.29 -0.20
CA ARG A 77 -17.68 11.32 -0.26
C ARG A 77 -18.32 10.89 1.06
N TYR A 78 -17.76 9.87 1.69
CA TYR A 78 -18.19 9.43 3.02
C TYR A 78 -18.01 10.53 4.06
N LEU A 79 -16.81 11.14 4.14
CA LEU A 79 -16.54 12.23 5.08
C LEU A 79 -17.43 13.45 4.86
N ALA A 80 -17.71 13.81 3.61
CA ALA A 80 -18.58 14.94 3.27
C ALA A 80 -20.07 14.68 3.59
N SER A 81 -20.52 13.43 3.53
CA SER A 81 -21.91 13.04 3.82
C SER A 81 -22.16 12.68 5.30
N GLN A 82 -21.11 12.59 6.11
CA GLN A 82 -21.22 12.32 7.53
C GLN A 82 -22.01 13.42 8.26
N ARG A 83 -22.96 13.01 9.10
CA ARG A 83 -23.63 13.91 10.04
C ARG A 83 -22.60 14.49 11.02
N ARG A 84 -22.87 15.68 11.55
CA ARG A 84 -22.05 16.32 12.60
C ARG A 84 -21.77 15.34 13.74
N ARG A 85 -20.49 15.13 14.03
CA ARG A 85 -19.99 14.33 15.17
C ARG A 85 -18.97 15.13 15.95
N ALA A 86 -18.86 14.87 17.25
CA ALA A 86 -17.91 15.57 18.13
C ALA A 86 -16.47 15.48 17.60
N GLU A 87 -16.07 14.33 17.05
CA GLU A 87 -14.74 14.09 16.44
C GLU A 87 -14.35 15.08 15.32
N GLN A 88 -15.32 15.72 14.67
CA GLN A 88 -15.05 16.73 13.63
C GLN A 88 -14.70 18.12 14.20
N PHE A 89 -14.98 18.35 15.48
CA PHE A 89 -14.79 19.63 16.17
C PHE A 89 -13.81 19.55 17.33
N THR A 90 -13.31 18.36 17.66
CA THR A 90 -12.36 18.14 18.76
C THR A 90 -10.96 17.92 18.20
N VAL A 91 -9.99 18.65 18.74
CA VAL A 91 -8.57 18.47 18.44
C VAL A 91 -7.85 17.89 19.64
N VAL A 92 -6.94 16.94 19.40
CA VAL A 92 -6.09 16.39 20.46
C VAL A 92 -4.82 17.24 20.52
N VAL A 93 -4.55 17.81 21.70
CA VAL A 93 -3.36 18.62 21.96
C VAL A 93 -2.42 17.82 22.86
N THR A 94 -1.19 17.60 22.40
CA THR A 94 -0.16 16.84 23.12
C THR A 94 1.05 17.72 23.40
N ASN A 95 1.86 17.35 24.40
CA ASN A 95 3.11 18.04 24.76
C ASN A 95 2.91 19.50 25.17
N VAL A 96 1.89 19.79 25.97
CA VAL A 96 1.68 21.13 26.53
C VAL A 96 2.85 21.47 27.47
N PRO A 97 3.56 22.59 27.25
CA PRO A 97 4.68 22.97 28.10
C PRO A 97 4.21 23.29 29.52
N HIS A 98 4.98 22.85 30.52
CA HIS A 98 4.69 23.20 31.90
C HIS A 98 5.12 24.64 32.18
N VAL A 99 4.18 25.48 32.59
CA VAL A 99 4.44 26.87 33.00
C VAL A 99 4.34 26.93 34.52
N SER A 100 5.42 27.39 35.18
CA SER A 100 5.46 27.50 36.64
C SER A 100 4.33 28.41 37.15
N GLY A 101 3.53 27.89 38.08
CA GLY A 101 2.41 28.63 38.68
C GLY A 101 1.08 28.51 37.92
N HIS A 102 1.05 27.84 36.76
CA HIS A 102 -0.18 27.56 36.02
C HIS A 102 -0.43 26.06 35.90
N SER A 103 -1.69 25.66 36.02
CA SER A 103 -2.12 24.32 35.63
C SER A 103 -2.09 24.16 34.10
N ILE A 104 -2.05 22.91 33.62
CA ILE A 104 -2.15 22.60 32.19
C ILE A 104 -3.46 23.15 31.61
N SER A 105 -4.56 23.05 32.38
CA SER A 105 -5.88 23.57 32.01
C SER A 105 -5.84 25.08 31.75
N GLU A 106 -5.28 25.86 32.67
CA GLU A 106 -5.16 27.32 32.52
C GLU A 106 -4.26 27.71 31.34
N SER A 107 -3.17 26.96 31.13
CA SER A 107 -2.25 27.20 30.02
C SER A 107 -2.93 26.98 28.66
N VAL A 108 -3.72 25.92 28.53
CA VAL A 108 -4.50 25.62 27.33
C VAL A 108 -5.61 26.65 27.13
N ASP A 109 -6.35 26.97 28.18
CA ASP A 109 -7.46 27.92 28.12
C ASP A 109 -6.99 29.31 27.66
N HIS A 110 -5.94 29.83 28.29
CA HIS A 110 -5.34 31.11 27.91
C HIS A 110 -4.83 31.11 26.47
N PHE A 111 -4.15 30.04 26.04
CA PHE A 111 -3.62 29.91 24.68
C PHE A 111 -4.73 29.95 23.63
N PHE A 112 -5.79 29.16 23.80
CA PHE A 112 -6.85 29.08 22.80
C PHE A 112 -7.78 30.30 22.81
N GLN A 113 -8.03 30.92 23.96
CA GLN A 113 -8.76 32.19 24.00
C GLN A 113 -7.99 33.31 23.30
N THR A 114 -6.66 33.36 23.46
CA THR A 114 -5.83 34.39 22.82
C THR A 114 -5.69 34.19 21.31
N ASN A 115 -5.45 32.94 20.86
CA ASN A 115 -5.13 32.66 19.45
C ASN A 115 -6.35 32.29 18.61
N HIS A 116 -7.41 31.76 19.23
CA HIS A 116 -8.61 31.26 18.55
C HIS A 116 -9.91 31.70 19.25
N PRO A 117 -10.09 33.01 19.56
CA PRO A 117 -11.20 33.50 20.39
C PRO A 117 -12.58 33.16 19.82
N ASP A 118 -12.76 33.24 18.50
CA ASP A 118 -14.07 33.04 17.86
C ASP A 118 -14.45 31.56 17.64
N ARG A 119 -13.52 30.63 17.88
CA ARG A 119 -13.68 29.21 17.56
C ARG A 119 -13.49 28.28 18.75
N TYR A 120 -12.84 28.77 19.80
CA TYR A 120 -12.63 28.01 21.01
C TYR A 120 -13.94 27.89 21.79
N LEU A 121 -14.28 26.66 22.21
CA LEU A 121 -15.52 26.36 22.92
C LEU A 121 -15.23 25.83 24.33
N CYS A 122 -14.44 24.76 24.40
CA CYS A 122 -14.05 24.12 25.66
C CYS A 122 -12.82 23.24 25.45
N HIS A 123 -12.25 22.77 26.56
CA HIS A 123 -11.21 21.75 26.57
C HIS A 123 -11.52 20.70 27.66
N GLN A 124 -10.92 19.52 27.52
CA GLN A 124 -10.94 18.48 28.54
C GLN A 124 -9.51 17.99 28.74
N VAL A 125 -9.00 18.11 29.97
CA VAL A 125 -7.67 17.58 30.33
C VAL A 125 -7.81 16.09 30.59
N ILE A 126 -6.92 15.31 29.98
CA ILE A 126 -6.75 13.89 30.29
C ILE A 126 -5.71 13.80 31.41
N LEU A 127 -6.11 13.21 32.54
CA LEU A 127 -5.25 12.97 33.71
C LEU A 127 -4.30 11.79 33.48
#